data_AF-A0A2E3X3K3-F1
#
_entry.id   AF-A0A2E3X3K3-F1
#
_cell.length_a   1.000
_cell.length_b   1.000
_cell.length_c   1.000
_cell.angle_alpha   90.00
_cell.angle_beta   90.00
_cell.angle_gamma   90.00
#
_symmetry.space_group_name_H-M   'P 1'
#
loop_
_entity.id
_entity.type
_entity.pdbx_description
1 polymer ?
#
loop_
_entity_poly.entity_id
_entity_poly.type
_entity_poly.pdbx_seq_one_letter_code
_entity_poly.pdbx_strand_id
1 'polypeptide(L)'
;MMLRIVVRAGLAVLLLSGSVNQVAQAQGKKKQKQNTPFRWVNKPSKAYANLPIQHKTFRSRSMGADVGYCIYLPPDYDKSERTKSRYPVVYYLHGGRPGSELKSVNLSAFIEKAIRSKQIPPMIYVFINGGPMSHYDYPQIKNGQGESVFIEELIPHVDSTYRTIASRKGRGIEGFSQGGRGTTRIMFRHPELFCSAAPGGGGFATEKKISENDGHESDRIVFAEGYNAYDTARVYASSEKQKQYPLRILIHVGTKGSNYENNLAYMQFLEQLGIKFEKLIVKDVPHSARLIYERQGDALMKFHAQNFSADSQ
;
A
#
# COMPACT_ATOMS: atom_id res chain seq x y z
N MET A 1 -19.53 -86.66 -44.31
CA MET A 1 -18.33 -87.01 -45.09
C MET A 1 -17.19 -86.09 -44.64
N MET A 2 -16.18 -86.70 -44.00
CA MET A 2 -14.79 -86.26 -43.76
C MET A 2 -14.49 -84.76 -43.55
N LEU A 3 -14.10 -84.31 -42.34
CA LEU A 3 -12.77 -84.45 -41.72
C LEU A 3 -11.64 -83.84 -42.57
N ARG A 4 -11.04 -82.74 -42.09
CA ARG A 4 -9.58 -82.51 -42.14
C ARG A 4 -9.13 -81.52 -41.07
N ILE A 5 -8.38 -82.08 -40.13
CA ILE A 5 -7.51 -81.43 -39.14
C ILE A 5 -6.21 -81.05 -39.86
N VAL A 6 -5.66 -79.85 -39.61
CA VAL A 6 -4.19 -79.62 -39.57
C VAL A 6 -3.84 -78.66 -38.42
N VAL A 7 -2.67 -78.96 -37.84
CA VAL A 7 -2.04 -78.62 -36.56
C VAL A 7 -1.47 -77.18 -36.46
N ARG A 8 -1.29 -76.77 -35.19
CA ARG A 8 -0.68 -75.55 -34.59
C ARG A 8 0.76 -75.19 -35.01
N ALA A 9 1.05 -73.89 -34.94
CA ALA A 9 2.17 -73.24 -34.23
C ALA A 9 1.78 -71.75 -34.07
N GLY A 10 1.81 -71.04 -32.94
CA GLY A 10 2.75 -71.06 -31.83
C GLY A 10 3.51 -69.73 -31.82
N LEU A 11 2.88 -68.63 -31.37
CA LEU A 11 3.63 -67.44 -30.92
C LEU A 11 2.79 -66.66 -29.88
N ALA A 12 3.32 -66.59 -28.67
CA ALA A 12 2.75 -65.81 -27.57
C ALA A 12 3.11 -64.33 -27.77
N VAL A 13 2.10 -63.45 -27.76
CA VAL A 13 2.28 -62.01 -27.63
C VAL A 13 1.60 -61.60 -26.32
N LEU A 14 2.41 -61.17 -25.35
CA LEU A 14 1.94 -60.59 -24.10
C LEU A 14 1.12 -59.33 -24.39
N LEU A 15 -0.16 -59.36 -24.02
CA LEU A 15 -1.03 -58.18 -23.94
C LEU A 15 -0.75 -57.47 -22.61
N LEU A 16 -0.02 -56.35 -22.66
CA LEU A 16 0.08 -55.41 -21.54
C LEU A 16 -1.18 -54.55 -21.49
N SER A 17 -2.07 -54.87 -20.56
CA SER A 17 -3.21 -54.04 -20.16
C SER A 17 -2.69 -52.79 -19.43
N GLY A 18 -2.74 -51.64 -20.11
CA GLY A 18 -2.50 -50.34 -19.50
C GLY A 18 -3.68 -49.91 -18.64
N SER A 19 -3.54 -50.05 -17.33
CA SER A 19 -4.47 -49.54 -16.32
C SER A 19 -4.54 -48.01 -16.35
N VAL A 20 -5.75 -47.47 -16.52
CA VAL A 20 -6.04 -46.04 -16.40
C VAL A 20 -5.81 -45.61 -14.95
N ASN A 21 -4.71 -44.90 -14.67
CA ASN A 21 -4.47 -44.26 -13.38
C ASN A 21 -5.39 -43.05 -13.23
N GLN A 22 -6.42 -43.19 -12.40
CA GLN A 22 -7.19 -42.07 -11.85
C GLN A 22 -6.30 -41.26 -10.91
N VAL A 23 -5.83 -40.10 -11.37
CA VAL A 23 -5.29 -39.07 -10.48
C VAL A 23 -6.46 -38.33 -9.86
N ALA A 24 -6.79 -38.66 -8.61
CA ALA A 24 -7.75 -37.93 -7.81
C ALA A 24 -7.26 -36.47 -7.63
N GLN A 25 -7.92 -35.53 -8.29
CA GLN A 25 -7.75 -34.11 -8.00
C GLN A 25 -8.38 -33.82 -6.62
N ALA A 26 -7.53 -33.67 -5.60
CA ALA A 26 -7.91 -33.04 -4.36
C ALA A 26 -8.21 -31.55 -4.60
N GLN A 27 -9.43 -31.24 -5.02
CA GLN A 27 -9.94 -29.88 -5.01
C GLN A 27 -10.14 -29.45 -3.56
N GLY A 28 -9.11 -28.84 -2.97
CA GLY A 28 -9.24 -28.11 -1.72
C GLY A 28 -10.29 -27.02 -1.89
N LYS A 29 -11.44 -27.17 -1.22
CA LYS A 29 -12.46 -26.12 -1.12
C LYS A 29 -11.79 -24.84 -0.59
N LYS A 30 -11.50 -23.87 -1.45
CA LYS A 30 -11.17 -22.50 -1.03
C LYS A 30 -12.35 -22.01 -0.21
N LYS A 31 -12.19 -21.90 1.12
CA LYS A 31 -13.15 -21.18 1.98
C LYS A 31 -13.38 -19.82 1.33
N GLN A 32 -14.61 -19.57 0.83
CA GLN A 32 -15.05 -18.23 0.50
C GLN A 32 -14.81 -17.38 1.74
N LYS A 33 -13.85 -16.45 1.66
CA LYS A 33 -13.67 -15.43 2.69
C LYS A 33 -15.02 -14.70 2.78
N GLN A 34 -15.74 -14.86 3.89
CA GLN A 34 -16.87 -14.01 4.19
C GLN A 34 -16.38 -12.56 4.12
N ASN A 35 -17.02 -11.75 3.27
CA ASN A 35 -16.72 -10.33 3.16
C ASN A 35 -17.15 -9.65 4.46
N THR A 36 -16.20 -9.45 5.37
CA THR A 36 -16.45 -8.60 6.54
C THR A 36 -16.85 -7.21 6.02
N PRO A 37 -18.01 -6.66 6.43
CA PRO A 37 -18.43 -5.34 5.99
C PRO A 37 -17.41 -4.30 6.43
N PHE A 38 -17.22 -3.28 5.59
CA PHE A 38 -16.32 -2.17 5.89
C PHE A 38 -16.72 -1.47 7.20
N ARG A 39 -15.71 -1.01 7.94
CA ARG A 39 -15.87 -0.21 9.17
C ARG A 39 -14.83 0.89 9.21
N TRP A 40 -15.26 2.08 9.62
CA TRP A 40 -14.37 3.21 9.90
C TRP A 40 -13.55 3.01 11.17
N VAL A 41 -13.99 2.16 12.11
CA VAL A 41 -13.25 1.77 13.31
C VAL A 41 -13.07 0.26 13.35
N ASN A 42 -11.82 -0.21 13.28
CA ASN A 42 -11.46 -1.63 13.35
C ASN A 42 -10.67 -1.90 14.63
N LYS A 43 -11.31 -2.56 15.61
CA LYS A 43 -10.65 -2.90 16.87
C LYS A 43 -9.52 -3.92 16.64
N PRO A 44 -8.29 -3.66 17.11
CA PRO A 44 -7.22 -4.64 17.03
C PRO A 44 -7.58 -5.93 17.78
N SER A 45 -7.33 -7.09 17.17
CA SER A 45 -7.40 -8.37 17.87
C SER A 45 -6.18 -8.58 18.78
N LYS A 46 -6.22 -9.61 19.63
CA LYS A 46 -5.08 -10.02 20.47
C LYS A 46 -3.80 -10.29 19.68
N ALA A 47 -3.90 -10.61 18.38
CA ALA A 47 -2.74 -10.81 17.52
C ALA A 47 -1.87 -9.56 17.34
N TYR A 48 -2.43 -8.36 17.60
CA TYR A 48 -1.69 -7.10 17.51
C TYR A 48 -1.22 -6.57 18.87
N ALA A 49 -1.50 -7.26 19.98
CA ALA A 49 -1.24 -6.77 21.33
C ALA A 49 0.25 -6.49 21.62
N ASN A 50 1.15 -7.20 20.93
CA ASN A 50 2.60 -7.07 21.11
C ASN A 50 3.25 -6.11 20.09
N LEU A 51 2.47 -5.49 19.19
CA LEU A 51 3.02 -4.52 18.27
C LEU A 51 3.13 -3.14 18.97
N PRO A 52 4.17 -2.36 18.67
CA PRO A 52 4.39 -1.04 19.28
C PRO A 52 3.47 0.03 18.66
N ILE A 53 2.16 -0.21 18.68
CA ILE A 53 1.15 0.68 18.13
C ILE A 53 0.06 0.98 19.16
N GLN A 54 -0.51 2.17 19.05
CA GLN A 54 -1.73 2.53 19.75
C GLN A 54 -2.87 2.61 18.73
N HIS A 55 -4.00 1.97 19.01
CA HIS A 55 -5.23 2.19 18.25
C HIS A 55 -6.00 3.35 18.89
N LYS A 56 -6.40 4.31 18.05
CA LYS A 56 -7.07 5.54 18.45
C LYS A 56 -8.19 5.84 17.48
N THR A 57 -9.07 6.73 17.88
CA THR A 57 -10.15 7.24 17.04
C THR A 57 -10.18 8.76 17.09
N PHE A 58 -10.71 9.36 16.03
CA PHE A 58 -11.14 10.75 16.03
C PHE A 58 -12.54 10.86 15.46
N ARG A 59 -13.25 11.95 15.78
CA ARG A 59 -14.58 12.21 15.24
C ARG A 59 -14.46 12.89 13.88
N SER A 60 -14.85 12.20 12.82
CA SER A 60 -14.98 12.80 11.48
C SER A 60 -16.22 13.67 11.41
N ARG A 61 -16.05 14.93 11.02
CA ARG A 61 -17.17 15.88 10.88
C ARG A 61 -17.90 15.62 9.57
N SER A 62 -17.17 15.42 8.48
CA SER A 62 -17.73 15.18 7.16
C SER A 62 -18.59 13.90 7.10
N MET A 63 -18.25 12.90 7.91
CA MET A 63 -18.97 11.61 7.94
C MET A 63 -19.93 11.45 9.12
N GLY A 64 -19.89 12.34 10.12
CA GLY A 64 -20.64 12.18 11.35
C GLY A 64 -20.38 10.83 12.04
N ALA A 65 -19.14 10.34 11.97
CA ALA A 65 -18.73 9.02 12.44
C ALA A 65 -17.33 9.05 13.05
N ASP A 66 -17.01 8.07 13.88
CA ASP A 66 -15.65 7.91 14.38
C ASP A 66 -14.80 7.19 13.34
N VAL A 67 -13.53 7.61 13.23
CA VAL A 67 -12.55 7.04 12.32
C VAL A 67 -11.37 6.53 13.12
N GLY A 68 -11.05 5.25 12.93
CA GLY A 68 -9.91 4.59 13.54
C GLY A 68 -8.62 4.84 12.77
N TYR A 69 -7.54 5.02 13.52
CA TYR A 69 -6.18 4.99 13.02
C TYR A 69 -5.28 4.26 14.02
N CYS A 70 -4.19 3.68 13.53
CA CYS A 70 -3.12 3.19 14.40
C CYS A 70 -1.93 4.11 14.33
N ILE A 71 -1.31 4.39 15.47
CA ILE A 71 -0.14 5.25 15.56
C ILE A 71 1.00 4.52 16.26
N TYR A 72 2.18 4.59 15.66
CA TYR A 72 3.45 4.26 16.29
C TYR A 72 4.08 5.55 16.80
N LEU A 73 4.44 5.57 18.09
CA LEU A 73 5.21 6.65 18.71
C LEU A 73 6.61 6.11 19.04
N PRO A 74 7.67 6.90 18.82
CA PRO A 74 9.03 6.45 19.13
C PRO A 74 9.18 6.16 20.64
N PRO A 75 10.06 5.23 21.07
CA PRO A 75 10.17 4.78 22.45
C PRO A 75 10.36 5.88 23.50
N ASP A 76 11.00 6.98 23.12
CA ASP A 76 11.29 8.11 23.99
C ASP A 76 10.26 9.24 23.88
N TYR A 77 9.10 8.99 23.26
CA TYR A 77 8.07 10.00 23.10
C TYR A 77 7.62 10.55 24.46
N ASP A 78 7.18 9.70 25.40
CA ASP A 78 6.62 10.16 26.69
C ASP A 78 7.67 10.56 27.74
N LYS A 79 8.96 10.58 27.41
CA LYS A 79 10.02 11.00 28.34
C LYS A 79 9.95 12.50 28.63
N SER A 80 10.08 12.87 29.90
CA SER A 80 9.97 14.27 30.36
C SER A 80 11.02 15.19 29.72
N GLU A 81 12.22 14.67 29.45
CA GLU A 81 13.31 15.40 28.79
C GLU A 81 13.02 15.68 27.32
N ARG A 82 12.03 14.99 26.73
CA ARG A 82 11.65 15.12 25.33
C ARG A 82 10.46 16.03 25.12
N THR A 83 9.84 16.59 26.16
CA THR A 83 8.58 17.36 26.09
C THR A 83 8.55 18.47 25.03
N LYS A 84 9.67 19.13 24.75
CA LYS A 84 9.79 20.16 23.70
C LYS A 84 10.04 19.61 22.29
N SER A 85 10.45 18.34 22.16
CA SER A 85 10.73 17.72 20.87
C SER A 85 9.46 17.52 20.04
N ARG A 86 9.56 17.81 18.75
CA ARG A 86 8.56 17.51 17.73
C ARG A 86 9.14 16.48 16.76
N TYR A 87 8.27 15.64 16.21
CA TYR A 87 8.66 14.50 15.39
C TYR A 87 8.07 14.62 13.99
N PRO A 88 8.83 14.28 12.93
CA PRO A 88 8.24 14.11 11.62
C PRO A 88 7.27 12.92 11.62
N VAL A 89 6.31 12.94 10.69
CA VAL A 89 5.24 11.95 10.58
C VAL A 89 5.24 11.34 9.18
N VAL A 90 5.25 10.01 9.11
CA VAL A 90 4.95 9.27 7.88
C VAL A 90 3.54 8.69 7.98
N TYR A 91 2.68 9.05 7.04
CA TYR A 91 1.35 8.44 6.90
C TYR A 91 1.44 7.23 5.98
N TYR A 92 1.05 6.06 6.49
CA TYR A 92 1.11 4.79 5.78
C TYR A 92 -0.27 4.36 5.27
N LEU A 93 -0.38 4.23 3.95
CA LEU A 93 -1.57 3.81 3.23
C LEU A 93 -1.55 2.30 2.98
N HIS A 94 -2.56 1.60 3.48
CA HIS A 94 -2.64 0.15 3.37
C HIS A 94 -3.03 -0.34 1.96
N GLY A 95 -2.79 -1.63 1.70
CA GLY A 95 -3.23 -2.32 0.48
C GLY A 95 -4.68 -2.84 0.50
N GLY A 96 -5.19 -3.19 -0.68
CA GLY A 96 -6.53 -3.76 -0.91
C GLY A 96 -7.73 -2.88 -0.54
N ARG A 97 -8.92 -3.32 -0.91
CA ARG A 97 -10.23 -2.75 -0.50
C ARG A 97 -11.04 -3.80 0.30
N PRO A 98 -11.97 -3.39 1.19
CA PRO A 98 -12.17 -2.03 1.68
C PRO A 98 -11.07 -1.61 2.68
N GLY A 99 -11.11 -0.38 3.19
CA GLY A 99 -10.08 0.19 4.05
C GLY A 99 -10.01 -0.37 5.47
N SER A 100 -8.80 -0.39 6.05
CA SER A 100 -8.60 -0.65 7.49
C SER A 100 -7.21 -0.22 7.95
N GLU A 101 -7.20 0.50 9.08
CA GLU A 101 -6.00 0.95 9.80
C GLU A 101 -5.12 -0.21 10.32
N LEU A 102 -5.65 -1.44 10.38
CA LEU A 102 -4.94 -2.61 10.92
C LEU A 102 -4.13 -3.40 9.87
N LYS A 103 -4.30 -3.12 8.58
CA LYS A 103 -3.75 -3.97 7.50
C LYS A 103 -2.23 -3.95 7.39
N SER A 104 -1.59 -2.88 7.85
CA SER A 104 -0.15 -2.66 7.68
C SER A 104 0.59 -2.42 9.00
N VAL A 105 -0.08 -2.55 10.14
CA VAL A 105 0.50 -2.26 11.47
C VAL A 105 1.66 -3.19 11.82
N ASN A 106 1.76 -4.35 11.19
CA ASN A 106 2.90 -5.26 11.36
C ASN A 106 4.24 -4.66 10.91
N LEU A 107 4.21 -3.58 10.12
CA LEU A 107 5.42 -2.85 9.73
C LEU A 107 6.03 -2.08 10.92
N SER A 108 5.24 -1.76 11.95
CA SER A 108 5.69 -1.07 13.16
C SER A 108 6.85 -1.78 13.87
N ALA A 109 6.93 -3.11 13.80
CA ALA A 109 8.04 -3.85 14.39
C ALA A 109 9.39 -3.57 13.71
N PHE A 110 9.39 -3.33 12.38
CA PHE A 110 10.60 -2.94 11.66
C PHE A 110 10.99 -1.50 11.98
N ILE A 111 10.00 -0.61 12.10
CA ILE A 111 10.17 0.80 12.48
C ILE A 111 10.78 0.91 13.89
N GLU A 112 10.20 0.22 14.86
CA GLU A 112 10.71 0.12 16.23
C GLU A 112 12.16 -0.38 16.26
N LYS A 113 12.45 -1.46 15.53
CA LYS A 113 13.82 -2.00 15.43
C LYS A 113 14.78 -0.97 14.86
N ALA A 114 14.42 -0.28 13.78
CA ALA A 114 15.29 0.70 13.13
C ALA A 114 15.55 1.92 14.03
N ILE A 115 14.54 2.40 14.76
CA ILE A 115 14.70 3.52 15.70
C ILE A 115 15.54 3.11 16.91
N ARG A 116 15.24 1.97 17.55
CA ARG A 116 16.01 1.48 18.71
C ARG A 116 17.47 1.21 18.38
N SER A 117 17.73 0.72 17.17
CA SER A 117 19.09 0.49 16.66
C SER A 117 19.77 1.74 16.10
N LYS A 118 19.13 2.92 16.20
CA LYS A 118 19.63 4.22 15.71
C LYS A 118 19.96 4.25 14.21
N GLN A 119 19.35 3.36 13.42
CA GLN A 119 19.48 3.36 11.95
C GLN A 119 18.73 4.53 11.31
N ILE A 120 17.70 5.02 11.97
CA ILE A 120 16.92 6.19 11.59
C ILE A 120 16.62 7.04 12.84
N PRO A 121 16.42 8.37 12.69
CA PRO A 121 15.99 9.20 13.81
C PRO A 121 14.56 8.86 14.27
N PRO A 122 14.20 9.21 15.51
CA PRO A 122 12.83 9.09 16.00
C PRO A 122 11.81 9.81 15.10
N MET A 123 10.76 9.10 14.70
CA MET A 123 9.66 9.61 13.88
C MET A 123 8.35 8.89 14.22
N ILE A 124 7.23 9.51 13.89
CA ILE A 124 5.88 8.97 14.08
C ILE A 124 5.44 8.27 12.79
N TYR A 125 4.74 7.14 12.93
CA TYR A 125 4.01 6.53 11.80
C TYR A 125 2.53 6.46 12.12
N VAL A 126 1.70 6.87 11.16
CA VAL A 126 0.23 6.79 11.27
C VAL A 126 -0.29 5.86 10.17
N PHE A 127 -0.88 4.74 10.58
CA PHE A 127 -1.57 3.80 9.70
C PHE A 127 -3.04 4.21 9.59
N ILE A 128 -3.44 4.64 8.40
CA ILE A 128 -4.75 5.27 8.19
C ILE A 128 -5.83 4.24 7.85
N ASN A 129 -7.09 4.56 8.15
CA ASN A 129 -8.22 3.91 7.51
C ASN A 129 -8.56 4.65 6.20
N GLY A 130 -8.42 3.98 5.06
CA GLY A 130 -8.67 4.58 3.75
C GLY A 130 -10.15 4.61 3.31
N GLY A 131 -11.11 4.25 4.16
CA GLY A 131 -12.51 4.23 3.76
C GLY A 131 -12.92 3.03 2.90
N PRO A 132 -14.18 2.95 2.46
CA PRO A 132 -14.71 1.76 1.76
C PRO A 132 -14.04 1.51 0.41
N MET A 133 -13.54 2.56 -0.26
CA MET A 133 -12.83 2.47 -1.56
C MET A 133 -11.31 2.65 -1.46
N SER A 134 -10.76 2.64 -0.25
CA SER A 134 -9.32 2.72 0.06
C SER A 134 -8.60 3.91 -0.59
N HIS A 135 -8.54 5.00 0.16
CA HIS A 135 -7.84 6.25 -0.12
C HIS A 135 -8.48 7.10 -1.23
N TYR A 136 -9.61 6.67 -1.80
CA TYR A 136 -10.40 7.43 -2.78
C TYR A 136 -11.61 8.05 -2.11
N ASP A 137 -11.97 9.24 -2.56
CA ASP A 137 -13.34 9.72 -2.47
C ASP A 137 -14.18 9.07 -3.58
N TYR A 138 -15.30 8.49 -3.18
CA TYR A 138 -16.21 7.73 -4.02
C TYR A 138 -17.64 7.99 -3.52
N PRO A 139 -18.22 9.15 -3.87
CA PRO A 139 -19.49 9.62 -3.33
C PRO A 139 -20.67 8.70 -3.66
N GLN A 140 -20.52 7.78 -4.62
CA GLN A 140 -21.51 6.76 -4.95
C GLN A 140 -21.68 5.72 -3.82
N ILE A 141 -20.76 5.67 -2.86
CA ILE A 141 -20.87 4.86 -1.64
C ILE A 141 -21.04 5.81 -0.45
N LYS A 142 -22.02 5.53 0.41
CA LYS A 142 -22.23 6.28 1.65
C LYS A 142 -20.94 6.35 2.47
N ASN A 143 -20.55 7.56 2.87
CA ASN A 143 -19.31 7.84 3.59
C ASN A 143 -18.06 7.31 2.84
N GLY A 144 -18.10 7.30 1.51
CA GLY A 144 -16.93 7.00 0.67
C GLY A 144 -16.02 8.21 0.56
N GLN A 145 -15.47 8.72 1.66
CA GLN A 145 -14.61 9.91 1.66
C GLN A 145 -13.18 9.55 2.12
N GLY A 146 -12.56 8.57 1.47
CA GLY A 146 -11.27 8.03 1.89
C GLY A 146 -10.12 9.03 1.82
N GLU A 147 -10.11 9.92 0.83
CA GLU A 147 -9.06 10.91 0.67
C GLU A 147 -9.34 12.15 1.50
N SER A 148 -10.56 12.73 1.41
CA SER A 148 -10.93 13.91 2.18
C SER A 148 -10.80 13.68 3.69
N VAL A 149 -11.26 12.55 4.23
CA VAL A 149 -11.12 12.26 5.67
C VAL A 149 -9.65 12.18 6.08
N PHE A 150 -8.79 11.62 5.23
CA PHE A 150 -7.36 11.58 5.51
C PHE A 150 -6.74 12.98 5.49
N ILE A 151 -6.95 13.73 4.42
CA ILE A 151 -6.27 15.00 4.15
C ILE A 151 -6.83 16.14 5.01
N GLU A 152 -8.15 16.26 5.08
CA GLU A 152 -8.83 17.42 5.67
C GLU A 152 -9.11 17.24 7.17
N GLU A 153 -9.08 16.02 7.67
CA GLU A 153 -9.46 15.74 9.07
C GLU A 153 -8.40 14.96 9.87
N LEU A 154 -7.89 13.83 9.36
CA LEU A 154 -6.93 13.03 10.11
C LEU A 154 -5.58 13.75 10.27
N ILE A 155 -5.06 14.41 9.22
CA ILE A 155 -3.80 15.16 9.33
C ILE A 155 -3.92 16.28 10.40
N PRO A 156 -4.93 17.18 10.35
CA PRO A 156 -5.11 18.19 11.41
C PRO A 156 -5.35 17.60 12.80
N HIS A 157 -6.07 16.48 12.90
CA HIS A 157 -6.28 15.78 14.17
C HIS A 157 -4.95 15.29 14.76
N VAL A 158 -4.11 14.66 13.95
CA VAL A 158 -2.80 14.16 14.39
C VAL A 158 -1.88 15.32 14.80
N ASP A 159 -1.85 16.41 14.03
CA ASP A 159 -0.99 17.57 14.33
C ASP A 159 -1.43 18.34 15.58
N SER A 160 -2.72 18.32 15.93
CA SER A 160 -3.25 18.93 17.15
C SER A 160 -3.15 18.01 18.38
N THR A 161 -3.10 16.69 18.18
CA THR A 161 -3.08 15.69 19.26
C THR A 161 -1.67 15.26 19.65
N TYR A 162 -0.73 15.25 18.71
CA TYR A 162 0.64 14.74 18.90
C TYR A 162 1.68 15.83 18.63
N ARG A 163 2.89 15.66 19.17
CA ARG A 163 4.01 16.60 18.96
C ARG A 163 4.64 16.36 17.59
N THR A 164 3.94 16.77 16.55
CA THR A 164 4.41 16.65 15.17
C THR A 164 5.18 17.90 14.75
N ILE A 165 6.05 17.76 13.75
CA ILE A 165 6.47 18.88 12.90
C ILE A 165 5.33 19.08 11.89
N ALA A 166 4.34 19.90 12.27
CA ALA A 166 3.07 20.07 11.55
C ALA A 166 3.17 20.85 10.22
N SER A 167 4.33 20.84 9.58
CA SER A 167 4.57 21.49 8.28
C SER A 167 4.95 20.46 7.21
N ARG A 168 4.92 20.88 5.94
CA ARG A 168 5.36 20.06 4.80
C ARG A 168 6.73 19.39 5.04
N LYS A 169 7.66 20.10 5.68
CA LYS A 169 9.04 19.66 5.90
C LYS A 169 9.17 18.46 6.83
N GLY A 170 8.15 18.18 7.64
CA GLY A 170 8.11 17.05 8.56
C GLY A 170 7.10 15.98 8.17
N ARG A 171 6.53 16.01 6.96
CA ARG A 171 5.42 15.14 6.57
C ARG A 171 5.75 14.29 5.35
N GLY A 172 5.71 12.98 5.55
CA GLY A 172 5.91 11.97 4.53
C GLY A 172 4.65 11.14 4.29
N ILE A 173 4.54 10.56 3.09
CA ILE A 173 3.47 9.63 2.74
C ILE A 173 4.05 8.37 2.10
N GLU A 174 3.59 7.21 2.52
CA GLU A 174 4.04 5.92 2.02
C GLU A 174 2.85 4.98 1.88
N GLY A 175 2.91 4.04 0.95
CA GLY A 175 1.87 3.00 0.88
C GLY A 175 2.21 1.89 -0.07
N PHE A 176 1.55 0.74 0.07
CA PHE A 176 1.81 -0.42 -0.78
C PHE A 176 0.56 -0.94 -1.49
N SER A 177 0.67 -1.39 -2.75
CA SER A 177 -0.45 -1.93 -3.54
C SER A 177 -1.52 -0.88 -3.82
N GLN A 178 -2.75 -1.09 -3.34
CA GLN A 178 -3.79 -0.05 -3.30
C GLN A 178 -3.31 1.22 -2.59
N GLY A 179 -2.48 1.08 -1.56
CA GLY A 179 -1.85 2.19 -0.87
C GLY A 179 -0.81 2.89 -1.74
N GLY A 180 -0.07 2.16 -2.57
CA GLY A 180 0.85 2.74 -3.54
C GLY A 180 0.12 3.63 -4.56
N ARG A 181 -1.05 3.19 -5.04
CA ARG A 181 -1.93 4.04 -5.89
C ARG A 181 -2.38 5.30 -5.15
N GLY A 182 -2.85 5.14 -3.92
CA GLY A 182 -3.28 6.24 -3.07
C GLY A 182 -2.16 7.24 -2.85
N THR A 183 -0.98 6.78 -2.43
CA THR A 183 0.23 7.60 -2.25
C THR A 183 0.56 8.40 -3.50
N THR A 184 0.57 7.74 -4.67
CA THR A 184 0.89 8.40 -5.94
C THR A 184 -0.13 9.49 -6.31
N ARG A 185 -1.42 9.21 -6.20
CA ARG A 185 -2.45 10.21 -6.52
C ARG A 185 -2.39 11.37 -5.52
N ILE A 186 -2.36 11.06 -4.23
CA ILE A 186 -2.44 12.04 -3.14
C ILE A 186 -1.22 12.96 -3.14
N MET A 187 0.00 12.43 -3.33
CA MET A 187 1.20 13.26 -3.33
C MET A 187 1.17 14.30 -4.45
N PHE A 188 0.62 13.98 -5.63
CA PHE A 188 0.53 14.90 -6.76
C PHE A 188 -0.63 15.89 -6.67
N ARG A 189 -1.75 15.52 -6.04
CA ARG A 189 -2.87 16.44 -5.79
C ARG A 189 -2.54 17.46 -4.69
N HIS A 190 -1.84 17.01 -3.65
CA HIS A 190 -1.53 17.77 -2.44
C HIS A 190 -0.02 17.89 -2.16
N PRO A 191 0.82 18.28 -3.14
CA PRO A 191 2.28 18.33 -2.97
C PRO A 191 2.71 19.37 -1.92
N GLU A 192 1.85 20.33 -1.60
CA GLU A 192 2.05 21.29 -0.52
C GLU A 192 2.05 20.66 0.87
N LEU A 193 1.49 19.45 1.04
CA LEU A 193 1.40 18.78 2.34
C LEU A 193 2.59 17.88 2.65
N PHE A 194 3.26 17.35 1.63
CA PHE A 194 4.28 16.29 1.78
C PHE A 194 5.62 16.72 1.19
N CYS A 195 6.72 16.51 1.92
CA CYS A 195 8.07 16.67 1.37
C CYS A 195 8.67 15.36 0.84
N SER A 196 8.19 14.21 1.32
CA SER A 196 8.69 12.88 0.98
C SER A 196 7.53 11.94 0.65
N ALA A 197 7.67 11.17 -0.43
CA ALA A 197 6.65 10.22 -0.88
C ALA A 197 7.26 8.90 -1.34
N ALA A 198 6.74 7.78 -0.84
CA ALA A 198 7.20 6.44 -1.19
C ALA A 198 6.04 5.55 -1.68
N PRO A 199 5.60 5.67 -2.94
CA PRO A 199 4.61 4.76 -3.50
C PRO A 199 5.24 3.38 -3.78
N GLY A 200 4.66 2.35 -3.18
CA GLY A 200 5.17 0.99 -3.20
C GLY A 200 4.27 0.03 -3.97
N GLY A 201 4.87 -0.74 -4.87
CA GLY A 201 4.19 -1.81 -5.60
C GLY A 201 2.80 -1.39 -6.03
N GLY A 202 2.67 -0.24 -6.69
CA GLY A 202 1.38 0.31 -7.08
C GLY A 202 0.68 -0.59 -8.08
N GLY A 203 -0.64 -0.65 -8.04
CA GLY A 203 -1.44 -1.35 -9.06
C GLY A 203 -1.61 -0.51 -10.34
N PHE A 204 -0.53 0.01 -10.93
CA PHE A 204 -0.60 1.07 -11.96
C PHE A 204 -1.30 0.65 -13.25
N ALA A 205 -1.34 -0.64 -13.61
CA ALA A 205 -2.13 -1.08 -14.77
C ALA A 205 -3.61 -0.68 -14.69
N THR A 206 -4.20 -0.76 -13.49
CA THR A 206 -5.59 -0.30 -13.32
C THR A 206 -5.70 1.22 -13.29
N GLU A 207 -4.72 1.93 -12.74
CA GLU A 207 -4.72 3.41 -12.81
C GLU A 207 -4.63 3.89 -14.26
N LYS A 208 -3.83 3.20 -15.08
CA LYS A 208 -3.74 3.43 -16.52
C LYS A 208 -5.09 3.16 -17.18
N LYS A 209 -5.72 2.02 -16.87
CA LYS A 209 -7.08 1.70 -17.36
C LYS A 209 -8.10 2.78 -16.99
N ILE A 210 -8.11 3.25 -15.74
CA ILE A 210 -9.01 4.32 -15.28
C ILE A 210 -8.78 5.59 -16.10
N SER A 211 -7.52 5.93 -16.36
CA SER A 211 -7.13 7.10 -17.14
C SER A 211 -7.54 7.01 -18.62
N GLU A 212 -7.44 5.83 -19.22
CA GLU A 212 -7.69 5.61 -20.66
C GLU A 212 -9.13 5.20 -20.98
N ASN A 213 -9.99 5.07 -19.97
CA ASN A 213 -11.33 4.52 -20.12
C ASN A 213 -12.36 5.36 -19.35
N ASP A 214 -12.26 6.68 -19.43
CA ASP A 214 -13.22 7.64 -18.85
C ASP A 214 -13.56 7.36 -17.38
N GLY A 215 -12.54 7.05 -16.58
CA GLY A 215 -12.69 6.77 -15.15
C GLY A 215 -13.06 5.33 -14.78
N HIS A 216 -13.31 4.45 -15.75
CA HIS A 216 -13.75 3.08 -15.49
C HIS A 216 -12.60 2.16 -15.04
N GLU A 217 -12.61 1.77 -13.78
CA GLU A 217 -11.86 0.61 -13.31
C GLU A 217 -12.54 -0.70 -13.78
N SER A 218 -13.87 -0.72 -13.76
CA SER A 218 -14.74 -1.80 -14.26
C SER A 218 -16.13 -1.24 -14.57
N ASP A 219 -17.02 -2.06 -15.15
CA ASP A 219 -18.41 -1.68 -15.45
C ASP A 219 -19.20 -1.18 -14.22
N ARG A 220 -18.73 -1.50 -13.01
CA ARG A 220 -19.37 -1.12 -11.73
C ARG A 220 -18.62 -0.05 -10.95
N ILE A 221 -17.39 0.25 -11.32
CA ILE A 221 -16.52 1.17 -10.56
C ILE A 221 -16.00 2.22 -11.52
N VAL A 222 -16.52 3.44 -11.36
CA VAL A 222 -16.21 4.59 -12.21
C VAL A 222 -15.78 5.74 -11.32
N PHE A 223 -14.50 6.11 -11.40
CA PHE A 223 -13.97 7.26 -10.70
C PHE A 223 -14.25 8.53 -11.47
N ALA A 224 -14.24 9.66 -10.77
CA ALA A 224 -14.28 10.96 -11.43
C ALA A 224 -13.13 11.10 -12.44
N GLU A 225 -13.37 11.85 -13.50
CA GLU A 225 -12.36 12.12 -14.53
C GLU A 225 -11.07 12.69 -13.90
N GLY A 226 -9.92 12.23 -14.39
CA GLY A 226 -8.62 12.61 -13.88
C GLY A 226 -8.28 12.11 -12.47
N TYR A 227 -9.19 11.37 -11.80
CA TYR A 227 -9.01 10.93 -10.41
C TYR A 227 -8.20 9.62 -10.30
N ASN A 228 -7.04 9.59 -10.94
CA ASN A 228 -6.12 8.45 -10.99
C ASN A 228 -4.64 8.90 -11.00
N ALA A 229 -3.73 7.94 -10.84
CA ALA A 229 -2.29 8.22 -10.76
C ALA A 229 -1.70 8.88 -12.02
N TYR A 230 -2.13 8.50 -13.23
CA TYR A 230 -1.55 9.00 -14.48
C TYR A 230 -1.96 10.45 -14.75
N ASP A 231 -3.24 10.76 -14.61
CA ASP A 231 -3.75 12.12 -14.82
C ASP A 231 -3.24 13.10 -13.78
N THR A 232 -3.21 12.69 -12.50
CA THR A 232 -2.66 13.56 -11.44
C THR A 232 -1.17 13.83 -11.62
N ALA A 233 -0.39 12.86 -12.14
CA ALA A 233 1.01 13.10 -12.51
C ALA A 233 1.15 14.10 -13.67
N ARG A 234 0.31 13.99 -14.72
CA ARG A 234 0.28 14.97 -15.83
C ARG A 234 -0.03 16.38 -15.32
N VAL A 235 -1.07 16.52 -14.51
CA VAL A 235 -1.47 17.80 -13.92
C VAL A 235 -0.34 18.37 -13.06
N TYR A 236 0.28 17.55 -12.21
CA TYR A 236 1.41 18.00 -11.40
C TYR A 236 2.57 18.48 -12.28
N ALA A 237 2.98 17.71 -13.29
CA ALA A 237 4.10 18.04 -14.18
C ALA A 237 3.92 19.34 -14.98
N SER A 238 2.68 19.69 -15.33
CA SER A 238 2.39 20.93 -16.07
C SER A 238 2.05 22.12 -15.18
N SER A 239 1.84 21.89 -13.88
CA SER A 239 1.43 22.94 -12.94
C SER A 239 2.62 23.66 -12.30
N GLU A 240 2.39 24.92 -11.88
CA GLU A 240 3.34 25.66 -11.05
C GLU A 240 3.59 24.98 -9.69
N LYS A 241 2.71 24.07 -9.25
CA LYS A 241 2.92 23.28 -8.02
C LYS A 241 4.20 22.44 -8.09
N GLN A 242 4.64 21.97 -9.25
CA GLN A 242 5.89 21.20 -9.33
C GLN A 242 7.12 22.05 -8.98
N LYS A 243 7.13 23.33 -9.39
CA LYS A 243 8.20 24.27 -9.05
C LYS A 243 8.08 24.73 -7.61
N GLN A 244 6.85 25.01 -7.14
CA GLN A 244 6.59 25.53 -5.80
C GLN A 244 6.77 24.48 -4.69
N TYR A 245 6.39 23.23 -4.97
CA TYR A 245 6.37 22.13 -4.01
C TYR A 245 7.03 20.87 -4.60
N PRO A 246 8.33 20.91 -4.92
CA PRO A 246 9.01 19.76 -5.50
C PRO A 246 8.98 18.56 -4.55
N LEU A 247 8.45 17.45 -5.04
CA LEU A 247 8.38 16.19 -4.30
C LEU A 247 9.68 15.40 -4.38
N ARG A 248 10.05 14.77 -3.27
CA ARG A 248 11.08 13.74 -3.21
C ARG A 248 10.35 12.40 -3.23
N ILE A 249 10.56 11.63 -4.30
CA ILE A 249 9.78 10.41 -4.57
C ILE A 249 10.72 9.20 -4.60
N LEU A 250 10.39 8.14 -3.87
CA LEU A 250 11.05 6.82 -3.95
C LEU A 250 10.03 5.75 -4.33
N ILE A 251 10.09 5.27 -5.57
CA ILE A 251 9.19 4.22 -6.03
C ILE A 251 9.82 2.86 -5.74
N HIS A 252 9.11 2.00 -5.02
CA HIS A 252 9.67 0.72 -4.58
C HIS A 252 8.82 -0.49 -5.01
N VAL A 253 9.44 -1.59 -5.41
CA VAL A 253 8.72 -2.79 -5.89
C VAL A 253 9.61 -4.04 -5.78
N GLY A 254 9.00 -5.21 -5.59
CA GLY A 254 9.70 -6.51 -5.61
C GLY A 254 9.71 -7.14 -7.00
N THR A 255 10.83 -7.74 -7.43
CA THR A 255 10.98 -8.26 -8.81
C THR A 255 10.14 -9.50 -9.12
N LYS A 256 9.55 -10.15 -8.12
CA LYS A 256 8.62 -11.27 -8.29
C LYS A 256 7.16 -10.86 -8.04
N GLY A 257 6.90 -9.56 -7.88
CA GLY A 257 5.53 -9.04 -7.75
C GLY A 257 4.80 -9.11 -9.09
N SER A 258 3.52 -9.50 -9.06
CA SER A 258 2.68 -9.54 -10.27
C SER A 258 2.47 -8.17 -10.94
N ASN A 259 2.86 -7.10 -10.27
CA ASN A 259 2.77 -5.73 -10.73
C ASN A 259 4.13 -5.09 -10.99
N TYR A 260 5.22 -5.87 -11.00
CA TYR A 260 6.57 -5.36 -11.22
C TYR A 260 6.68 -4.57 -12.52
N GLU A 261 6.32 -5.17 -13.65
CA GLU A 261 6.36 -4.52 -14.97
C GLU A 261 5.49 -3.25 -15.03
N ASN A 262 4.33 -3.26 -14.38
CA ASN A 262 3.45 -2.08 -14.33
C ASN A 262 4.07 -0.93 -13.52
N ASN A 263 4.92 -1.22 -12.52
CA ASN A 263 5.66 -0.19 -11.80
C ASN A 263 6.80 0.36 -12.66
N LEU A 264 7.49 -0.47 -13.46
CA LEU A 264 8.50 0.01 -14.40
C LEU A 264 7.89 0.89 -15.49
N ALA A 265 6.74 0.49 -16.05
CA ALA A 265 6.03 1.29 -17.03
C ALA A 265 5.59 2.66 -16.45
N TYR A 266 5.16 2.69 -15.19
CA TYR A 266 4.82 3.94 -14.51
C TYR A 266 6.06 4.82 -14.27
N MET A 267 7.19 4.24 -13.87
CA MET A 267 8.47 4.95 -13.74
C MET A 267 8.88 5.60 -15.07
N GLN A 268 8.82 4.87 -16.17
CA GLN A 268 9.12 5.40 -17.50
C GLN A 268 8.18 6.54 -17.90
N PHE A 269 6.89 6.43 -17.56
CA PHE A 269 5.93 7.50 -17.77
C PHE A 269 6.28 8.77 -16.96
N LEU A 270 6.72 8.65 -15.71
CA LEU A 270 7.19 9.80 -14.93
C LEU A 270 8.46 10.42 -15.52
N GLU A 271 9.38 9.62 -16.04
CA GLU A 271 10.58 10.09 -16.75
C GLU A 271 10.19 10.93 -17.98
N GLN A 272 9.20 10.50 -18.76
CA GLN A 272 8.66 11.26 -19.91
C GLN A 272 8.04 12.60 -19.50
N LEU A 273 7.47 12.69 -18.30
CA LEU A 273 6.94 13.94 -17.74
C LEU A 273 8.02 14.82 -17.09
N GLY A 274 9.28 14.40 -17.05
CA GLY A 274 10.35 15.12 -16.37
C GLY A 274 10.22 15.12 -14.84
N ILE A 275 9.41 14.22 -14.27
CA ILE A 275 9.27 14.06 -12.81
C ILE A 275 10.43 13.21 -12.30
N LYS A 276 11.23 13.77 -11.38
CA LYS A 276 12.36 13.08 -10.75
C LYS A 276 11.89 12.13 -9.65
N PHE A 277 12.47 10.94 -9.60
CA PHE A 277 12.26 9.96 -8.53
C PHE A 277 13.46 9.02 -8.38
N GLU A 278 13.57 8.39 -7.22
CA GLU A 278 14.49 7.32 -6.91
C GLU A 278 13.79 5.95 -7.02
N LYS A 279 14.55 4.89 -7.22
CA LYS A 279 14.05 3.51 -7.41
C LYS A 279 14.56 2.60 -6.30
N LEU A 280 13.68 1.83 -5.66
CA LEU A 280 14.06 0.74 -4.77
C LEU A 280 13.46 -0.59 -5.29
N ILE A 281 14.23 -1.27 -6.14
CA ILE A 281 13.83 -2.56 -6.73
C ILE A 281 14.43 -3.69 -5.88
N VAL A 282 13.56 -4.46 -5.22
CA VAL A 282 13.99 -5.52 -4.30
C VAL A 282 13.95 -6.87 -4.99
N LYS A 283 15.14 -7.45 -5.20
CA LYS A 283 15.32 -8.72 -5.90
C LYS A 283 14.65 -9.89 -5.15
N ASP A 284 14.01 -10.78 -5.91
CA ASP A 284 13.41 -12.04 -5.45
C ASP A 284 12.30 -11.87 -4.41
N VAL A 285 11.70 -10.69 -4.33
CA VAL A 285 10.57 -10.39 -3.44
C VAL A 285 9.25 -10.38 -4.22
N PRO A 286 8.22 -11.14 -3.77
CA PRO A 286 6.90 -11.12 -4.39
C PRO A 286 6.14 -9.85 -4.01
N HIS A 287 4.85 -9.77 -4.37
CA HIS A 287 3.99 -8.64 -4.00
C HIS A 287 3.69 -8.62 -2.48
N SER A 288 4.64 -8.12 -1.68
CA SER A 288 4.57 -8.11 -0.22
C SER A 288 5.34 -6.94 0.39
N ALA A 289 4.59 -5.99 0.97
CA ALA A 289 5.16 -4.87 1.73
C ALA A 289 6.08 -5.36 2.87
N ARG A 290 5.65 -6.41 3.59
CA ARG A 290 6.40 -6.98 4.70
C ARG A 290 7.77 -7.48 4.26
N LEU A 291 7.85 -8.24 3.16
CA LEU A 291 9.11 -8.80 2.69
C LEU A 291 10.03 -7.71 2.12
N ILE A 292 9.48 -6.66 1.51
CA ILE A 292 10.25 -5.47 1.15
C ILE A 292 10.83 -4.82 2.41
N TYR A 293 10.02 -4.62 3.46
CA TYR A 293 10.50 -4.06 4.73
C TYR A 293 11.55 -4.93 5.41
N GLU A 294 11.39 -6.25 5.35
CA GLU A 294 12.34 -7.20 5.90
C GLU A 294 13.70 -7.14 5.21
N ARG A 295 13.73 -6.87 3.89
CA ARG A 295 14.96 -6.84 3.09
C ARG A 295 15.60 -5.46 2.99
N GLN A 296 14.78 -4.42 2.89
CA GLN A 296 15.17 -3.05 2.48
C GLN A 296 14.30 -1.98 3.16
N GLY A 297 13.62 -2.30 4.27
CA GLY A 297 12.80 -1.33 5.00
C GLY A 297 13.62 -0.18 5.60
N ASP A 298 14.88 -0.42 5.95
CA ASP A 298 15.78 0.62 6.42
C ASP A 298 16.04 1.67 5.34
N ALA A 299 16.19 1.27 4.07
CA ALA A 299 16.33 2.20 2.95
C ALA A 299 15.10 3.10 2.79
N LEU A 300 13.88 2.54 2.88
CA LEU A 300 12.63 3.31 2.84
C LEU A 300 12.55 4.33 4.00
N MET A 301 12.86 3.89 5.21
CA MET A 301 12.77 4.76 6.38
C MET A 301 13.88 5.84 6.38
N LYS A 302 15.09 5.50 5.90
CA LYS A 302 16.19 6.47 5.71
C LYS A 302 15.82 7.50 4.65
N PHE A 303 15.17 7.09 3.57
CA PHE A 303 14.70 8.01 2.53
C PHE A 303 13.76 9.08 3.13
N HIS A 304 12.75 8.69 3.93
CA HIS A 304 11.92 9.69 4.62
C HIS A 304 12.76 10.57 5.55
N ALA A 305 13.60 9.95 6.40
CA ALA A 305 14.45 10.66 7.36
C ALA A 305 15.32 11.74 6.71
N GLN A 306 15.93 11.44 5.56
CA GLN A 306 16.82 12.34 4.83
C GLN A 306 16.07 13.49 4.15
N ASN A 307 14.79 13.29 3.83
CA ASN A 307 13.96 14.30 3.17
C ASN A 307 13.17 15.16 4.15
N PHE A 308 13.12 14.78 5.42
CA PHE A 308 12.69 15.69 6.48
C PHE A 308 13.76 16.73 6.72
N SER A 309 13.42 18.01 6.57
CA SER A 309 14.34 19.08 6.93
C SER A 309 14.45 19.12 8.46
N ALA A 310 15.68 19.10 8.97
CA ALA A 310 15.98 19.39 10.36
C ALA A 310 15.84 20.90 10.64
N ASP A 311 14.63 21.46 10.48
CA ASP A 311 14.29 22.75 11.07
C ASP A 311 13.58 22.41 12.40
N SER A 312 14.12 22.59 13.59
CA SER A 312 15.33 23.27 14.08
C SER A 312 15.67 22.63 15.44
N GLN A 313 16.91 22.81 15.90
CA GLN A 313 17.44 22.61 17.28
C GLN A 313 16.44 22.23 18.39
#